data_AF-A0A2Z5PFD8-F1
#
_entry.id   AF-A0A2Z5PFD8-F1
#
_cell.length_a   1.000
_cell.length_b   1.000
_cell.length_c   1.000
_cell.angle_alpha   90.00
_cell.angle_beta   90.00
_cell.angle_gamma   90.00
#
_symmetry.space_group_name_H-M   'P 1'
#
loop_
_entity.id
_entity.type
_entity.pdbx_description
1 polymer ?
#
loop_
_entity_poly.entity_id
_entity_poly.type
_entity_poly.pdbx_seq_one_letter_code
_entity_poly.pdbx_strand_id
1 'polypeptide(L)'
;MNEVPFILLYCAITFVIGSMLGLSYSYKKYAKPYVEKTLDSTALISAIIGGLAFTVNAPISVLFLAFPLGMRPGYGHSEFCLGVLIALIGYILLTIGIV
;
A
#
# COMPACT_ATOMS: atom_id res chain seq x y z
N MET A 1 9.16 22.17 -21.14
CA MET A 1 8.30 21.09 -20.61
C MET A 1 8.74 20.83 -19.20
N ASN A 2 7.84 20.87 -18.21
CA ASN A 2 8.20 20.42 -16.86
C ASN A 2 8.38 18.89 -16.94
N GLU A 3 9.61 18.44 -16.81
CA GLU A 3 9.91 17.01 -16.84
C GLU A 3 9.33 16.37 -15.58
N VAL A 4 8.59 15.26 -15.74
CA VAL A 4 8.05 14.53 -14.60
C VAL A 4 9.23 13.94 -13.85
N PRO A 5 9.38 14.18 -12.54
CA PRO A 5 10.51 13.67 -11.80
C PRO A 5 10.46 12.14 -11.79
N PHE A 6 11.59 11.48 -12.11
CA PHE A 6 11.68 10.02 -12.26
C PHE A 6 11.13 9.24 -11.06
N ILE A 7 11.23 9.78 -9.85
CA ILE A 7 10.66 9.18 -8.63
C ILE A 7 9.14 8.98 -8.74
N LEU A 8 8.43 9.93 -9.33
CA LEU A 8 6.97 9.87 -9.49
C LEU A 8 6.58 8.81 -10.51
N LEU A 9 7.37 8.69 -11.59
CA LEU A 9 7.21 7.64 -12.59
C LEU A 9 7.39 6.26 -11.96
N TYR A 10 8.43 6.07 -11.14
CA TYR A 10 8.63 4.81 -10.44
C TYR A 10 7.50 4.49 -9.46
N CYS A 11 7.04 5.48 -8.68
CA CYS A 11 5.88 5.31 -7.81
C CYS A 11 4.62 4.92 -8.60
N ALA A 12 4.37 5.51 -9.78
CA ALA A 12 3.23 5.15 -10.61
C ALA A 12 3.32 3.71 -11.13
N ILE A 13 4.51 3.29 -11.60
CA ILE A 13 4.74 1.92 -12.08
C ILE A 13 4.55 0.93 -10.93
N THR A 14 5.17 1.18 -9.77
CA THR A 14 5.06 0.28 -8.63
C THR A 14 3.65 0.25 -8.04
N PHE A 15 2.92 1.37 -8.09
CA PHE A 15 1.50 1.42 -7.73
C PHE A 15 0.67 0.47 -8.59
N VAL A 16 0.80 0.57 -9.92
CA VAL A 16 0.06 -0.30 -10.84
C VAL A 16 0.40 -1.77 -10.60
N ILE A 17 1.69 -2.10 -10.45
CA ILE A 17 2.13 -3.48 -10.18
C ILE A 17 1.56 -3.98 -8.85
N GLY A 18 1.68 -3.19 -7.78
CA GLY A 18 1.16 -3.54 -6.46
C GLY A 18 -0.34 -3.81 -6.49
N SER A 19 -1.11 -2.93 -7.14
CA SER A 19 -2.56 -3.11 -7.27
C SER A 19 -2.94 -4.34 -8.09
N MET A 20 -2.22 -4.64 -9.19
CA MET A 20 -2.46 -5.86 -9.97
C MET A 20 -2.19 -7.13 -9.15
N LEU A 21 -1.14 -7.13 -8.34
CA LEU A 21 -0.81 -8.24 -7.44
C LEU A 21 -1.88 -8.41 -6.35
N GLY A 22 -2.32 -7.31 -5.73
CA GLY A 22 -3.39 -7.31 -4.72
C GLY A 22 -4.71 -7.83 -5.27
N LEU A 23 -5.07 -7.40 -6.48
CA LEU A 23 -6.26 -7.87 -7.18
C LEU A 23 -6.15 -9.38 -7.47
N SER A 24 -5.03 -9.82 -8.05
CA SER A 24 -4.80 -11.23 -8.40
C SER A 24 -4.85 -12.13 -7.16
N TYR A 25 -4.27 -11.70 -6.04
CA TYR A 25 -4.34 -12.41 -4.77
C TYR A 25 -5.77 -12.50 -4.26
N SER A 26 -6.49 -11.37 -4.23
CA SER A 26 -7.87 -11.31 -3.74
C SER A 26 -8.82 -12.19 -4.55
N TYR A 27 -8.62 -12.26 -5.88
CA TYR A 27 -9.39 -13.15 -6.76
C TYR A 27 -9.17 -14.64 -6.48
N LYS A 28 -7.96 -15.03 -6.06
CA LYS A 28 -7.62 -16.42 -5.72
C LYS A 28 -8.16 -16.82 -4.34
N LYS A 29 -8.12 -15.90 -3.38
CA LYS A 29 -8.50 -16.17 -1.99
C LYS A 29 -10.00 -16.06 -1.75
N TYR A 30 -10.63 -15.02 -2.26
CA TYR A 30 -12.02 -14.71 -1.97
C TYR A 30 -12.92 -15.05 -3.17
N ALA A 31 -13.90 -15.93 -2.97
CA ALA A 31 -14.84 -16.30 -4.03
C ALA A 31 -15.74 -15.12 -4.46
N LYS A 32 -16.16 -14.28 -3.50
CA LYS A 32 -17.14 -13.20 -3.72
C LYS A 32 -16.72 -11.88 -3.05
N PRO A 33 -17.05 -10.72 -3.64
CA PRO A 33 -16.82 -9.41 -3.02
C PRO A 33 -17.73 -9.18 -1.80
N TYR A 34 -17.25 -8.44 -0.79
CA TYR A 34 -17.98 -8.05 0.43
C TYR A 34 -18.55 -9.16 1.33
N VAL A 35 -18.14 -10.42 1.16
CA VAL A 35 -18.75 -11.53 1.92
C VAL A 35 -18.13 -11.71 3.29
N GLU A 36 -16.80 -11.79 3.37
CA GLU A 36 -16.17 -12.25 4.62
C GLU A 36 -15.84 -11.08 5.57
N LYS A 37 -15.67 -9.84 5.08
CA LYS A 37 -15.29 -8.65 5.87
C LYS A 37 -14.19 -8.93 6.92
N THR A 38 -13.35 -9.92 6.66
CA THR A 38 -12.28 -10.36 7.56
C THR A 38 -11.03 -9.55 7.29
N LEU A 39 -10.25 -9.33 8.34
CA LEU A 39 -8.91 -8.77 8.17
C LEU A 39 -8.02 -9.79 7.46
N ASP A 40 -7.38 -9.36 6.38
CA ASP A 40 -6.46 -10.18 5.62
C ASP A 40 -5.05 -10.01 6.17
N SER A 41 -4.51 -11.05 6.82
CA SER A 41 -3.16 -10.98 7.39
C SER A 41 -2.08 -10.67 6.36
N THR A 42 -2.22 -11.10 5.10
CA THR A 42 -1.21 -10.80 4.06
C THR A 42 -1.28 -9.35 3.61
N ALA A 43 -2.50 -8.82 3.49
CA ALA A 43 -2.73 -7.41 3.17
C ALA A 43 -2.30 -6.50 4.33
N LEU A 44 -2.43 -6.96 5.57
CA LEU A 44 -1.96 -6.26 6.76
C LEU A 44 -0.43 -6.22 6.82
N ILE A 45 0.23 -7.35 6.59
CA ILE A 45 1.70 -7.42 6.56
C ILE A 45 2.25 -6.50 5.45
N SER A 46 1.66 -6.54 4.25
CA SER A 46 2.08 -5.64 3.17
C SER A 46 1.83 -4.18 3.51
N ALA A 47 0.68 -3.84 4.12
CA ALA A 47 0.40 -2.48 4.56
C ALA A 47 1.42 -1.97 5.61
N ILE A 48 1.82 -2.79 6.58
CA ILE A 48 2.81 -2.43 7.60
C ILE A 48 4.18 -2.20 6.96
N ILE A 49 4.62 -3.13 6.09
CA ILE A 49 5.90 -2.99 5.37
C ILE A 49 5.89 -1.72 4.51
N GLY A 50 4.81 -1.49 3.77
CA GLY A 50 4.63 -0.30 2.95
C GLY A 50 4.67 0.98 3.77
N GLY A 51 3.99 1.02 4.91
CA GLY A 51 3.98 2.15 5.83
C GLY A 51 5.37 2.49 6.37
N LEU A 52 6.12 1.48 6.85
CA LEU A 52 7.48 1.66 7.37
C LEU A 52 8.48 2.05 6.29
N ALA A 53 8.33 1.52 5.07
CA ALA A 53 9.23 1.82 3.96
C ALA A 53 9.04 3.22 3.38
N PHE A 54 7.98 3.95 3.74
CA PHE A 54 7.63 5.24 3.15
C PHE A 54 8.74 6.29 3.28
N THR A 55 9.38 6.35 4.44
CA THR A 55 10.44 7.32 4.74
C THR A 55 11.80 6.94 4.14
N VAL A 56 11.98 5.67 3.73
CA VAL A 56 13.25 5.14 3.21
C VAL A 56 13.23 5.03 1.68
N ASN A 57 12.16 4.49 1.10
CA ASN A 57 12.03 4.27 -0.33
C ASN A 57 10.55 4.34 -0.78
N ALA A 58 10.16 5.51 -1.28
CA ALA A 58 8.79 5.78 -1.70
C ALA A 58 8.24 4.80 -2.77
N PRO A 59 8.95 4.48 -3.87
CA PRO A 59 8.46 3.50 -4.85
C PRO A 59 8.13 2.13 -4.26
N ILE A 60 8.99 1.62 -3.37
CA ILE A 60 8.79 0.32 -2.72
C ILE A 60 7.62 0.40 -1.74
N SER A 61 7.55 1.48 -0.95
CA SER A 61 6.42 1.74 -0.06
C SER A 61 5.09 1.73 -0.81
N VAL A 62 5.03 2.44 -1.93
CA VAL A 62 3.85 2.51 -2.80
C VAL A 62 3.48 1.15 -3.37
N LEU A 63 4.46 0.31 -3.74
CA LEU A 63 4.18 -1.07 -4.19
C LEU A 63 3.38 -1.86 -3.14
N PHE A 64 3.85 -1.81 -1.89
CA PHE A 64 3.26 -2.57 -0.80
C PHE A 64 1.95 -1.98 -0.29
N LEU A 65 1.78 -0.66 -0.32
CA LEU A 65 0.50 0.01 0.00
C LEU A 65 -0.53 -0.16 -1.11
N ALA A 66 -0.11 -0.22 -2.37
CA ALA A 66 -1.01 -0.44 -3.50
C ALA A 66 -1.60 -1.86 -3.54
N PHE A 67 -0.95 -2.83 -2.89
CA PHE A 67 -1.43 -4.21 -2.76
C PHE A 67 -2.77 -4.32 -2.01
N PRO A 68 -2.89 -3.91 -0.73
CA PRO A 68 -4.17 -3.94 -0.02
C PRO A 68 -5.21 -3.04 -0.70
N LEU A 69 -4.80 -1.91 -1.28
CA LEU A 69 -5.69 -1.03 -2.03
C LEU A 69 -6.27 -1.69 -3.29
N GLY A 70 -5.47 -2.51 -3.99
CA GLY A 70 -5.87 -3.19 -5.23
C GLY A 70 -6.71 -4.43 -5.02
N MET A 71 -6.99 -4.83 -3.78
CA MET A 71 -7.87 -5.98 -3.49
C MET A 71 -9.30 -5.74 -4.00
N ARG A 72 -10.08 -6.82 -4.12
CA ARG A 72 -11.49 -6.72 -4.49
C ARG A 72 -12.25 -5.84 -3.49
N PRO A 73 -13.32 -5.17 -3.94
CA PRO A 73 -14.13 -4.35 -3.06
C PRO A 73 -14.65 -5.13 -1.85
N GLY A 74 -14.44 -4.56 -0.66
CA GLY A 74 -14.79 -5.18 0.62
C GLY A 74 -13.63 -5.84 1.37
N TYR A 75 -12.42 -5.87 0.81
CA TYR A 75 -11.21 -6.39 1.44
C TYR A 75 -10.05 -5.38 1.29
N GLY A 76 -9.06 -5.42 2.18
CA GLY A 76 -7.82 -4.65 2.06
C GLY A 76 -7.91 -3.16 2.41
N HIS A 77 -9.10 -2.55 2.41
CA HIS A 77 -9.25 -1.12 2.72
C HIS A 77 -8.84 -0.77 4.16
N SER A 78 -9.19 -1.60 5.14
CA SER A 78 -8.85 -1.36 6.55
C SER A 78 -7.35 -1.47 6.78
N GLU A 79 -6.71 -2.45 6.14
CA GLU A 79 -5.28 -2.69 6.18
C GLU A 79 -4.53 -1.55 5.50
N PHE A 80 -4.99 -1.11 4.33
CA PHE A 80 -4.44 0.05 3.64
C PHE A 80 -4.49 1.31 4.52
N CYS A 81 -5.63 1.61 5.14
CA CYS A 81 -5.75 2.74 6.07
C CYS A 81 -4.73 2.67 7.22
N LEU A 82 -4.52 1.48 7.78
CA LEU A 82 -3.53 1.26 8.84
C LEU A 82 -2.10 1.51 8.32
N GLY A 83 -1.75 1.01 7.14
CA GLY A 83 -0.46 1.26 6.51
C GLY A 83 -0.21 2.75 6.23
N VAL A 84 -1.22 3.46 5.75
CA VAL A 84 -1.15 4.91 5.52
C VAL A 84 -1.00 5.69 6.83
N LEU A 85 -1.68 5.28 7.90
CA LEU A 85 -1.49 5.88 9.23
C LEU A 85 -0.05 5.70 9.72
N ILE A 86 0.53 4.51 9.57
CA ILE A 86 1.94 4.26 9.90
C ILE A 86 2.86 5.17 9.08
N ALA A 87 2.64 5.27 7.76
CA ALA A 87 3.44 6.14 6.89
C ALA A 87 3.38 7.61 7.33
N LEU A 88 2.18 8.08 7.69
CA LEU A 88 1.94 9.45 8.13
C LEU A 88 2.62 9.74 9.48
N ILE A 89 2.52 8.82 10.45
CA ILE A 89 3.23 8.93 11.72
C ILE A 89 4.74 8.95 11.49
N GLY A 90 5.27 8.04 10.67
CA GLY A 90 6.69 7.99 10.32
C GLY A 90 7.18 9.28 9.68
N TYR A 91 6.39 9.86 8.76
CA TYR A 91 6.70 11.15 8.13
C TYR A 91 6.71 12.31 9.13
N ILE A 92 5.75 12.35 10.07
CA ILE A 92 5.71 13.37 11.13
C ILE A 92 6.94 13.26 12.04
N LEU A 93 7.30 12.05 12.47
CA LEU A 93 8.46 11.81 13.32
C LEU A 93 9.77 12.25 12.66
N LEU A 94 9.93 11.94 11.37
CA LEU A 94 11.05 12.42 10.56
C LEU A 94 11.08 13.95 10.47
N THR A 95 9.91 14.57 10.27
CA THR A 95 9.79 16.03 10.14
C THR A 95 10.14 16.76 11.45
N ILE A 96 9.82 16.17 12.60
CA ILE A 96 10.16 16.72 13.93
C ILE A 96 11.63 16.43 14.31
N GLY A 97 12.33 15.55 13.57
CA GLY A 97 13.73 15.19 13.80
C GLY A 97 13.94 14.18 14.94
N ILE A 98 12.89 13.40 15.26
CA ILE A 98 12.96 12.33 16.26
C ILE A 98 13.59 11.05 15.66
N VAL A 99 13.43 10.87 14.35
CA VAL A 99 13.94 9.74 13.54
C VAL A 99 14.62 10.28 12.30
#